data_AF-A0A1M3LG01-F1
#
_entry.id   AF-A0A1M3LG01-F1
#
_cell.length_a   1.000
_cell.length_b   1.000
_cell.length_c   1.000
_cell.angle_alpha   90.00
_cell.angle_beta   90.00
_cell.angle_gamma   90.00
#
_symmetry.space_group_name_H-M   'P 1'
#
loop_
_entity.id
_entity.type
_entity.pdbx_description
1 polymer ?
#
loop_
_entity_poly.entity_id
_entity_poly.type
_entity_poly.pdbx_seq_one_letter_code
_entity_poly.pdbx_strand_id
1 'polypeptide(L)'
;MVSLDLDAPAPAEQLPPRLFDRDAVHLVRVSKRIHDFERSARFGQPITAPQFAVLLAAARVPGCDQSTIAQLSALGPSTISEVIRRLAQQQKVTVERSPEDARRSRIYVSAGAVEQVERYLADLLRTDSRIVGWLDADGPRMLEILRKLAFREDKVFPMSRMPADGMPEAEAAGLLLAASETNFAFGRLIRIVGTQSTTLWHELEPVDSALVHELLRSVIETPRLSQNLAGRRLYLDRATTAKIVARLEERELITTQASVVDRRRKELAATRTGQALADRLQEVRDRVNRSLLEPLTTGERTALLDGLRRIVVTADLDHD
;
A
#
# COMPACT_ATOMS: atom_id res chain seq x y z
N MET A 1 31.36 -45.64 9.59
CA MET A 1 31.50 -44.63 8.52
C MET A 1 30.19 -44.58 7.77
N VAL A 2 29.25 -43.75 8.23
CA VAL A 2 27.96 -43.56 7.56
C VAL A 2 28.16 -42.36 6.63
N SER A 3 28.08 -42.60 5.33
CA SER A 3 28.07 -41.56 4.31
C SER A 3 26.87 -40.66 4.56
N LEU A 4 27.13 -39.42 4.97
CA LEU A 4 26.14 -38.35 4.94
C LEU A 4 25.99 -37.92 3.48
N ASP A 5 24.83 -38.25 2.93
CA ASP A 5 24.41 -37.84 1.60
C ASP A 5 24.30 -36.30 1.59
N LEU A 6 25.28 -35.63 0.99
CA LEU A 6 25.38 -34.16 0.92
C LEU A 6 24.51 -33.55 -0.20
N ASP A 7 23.78 -34.38 -0.94
CA ASP A 7 22.92 -33.98 -2.07
C ASP A 7 21.42 -34.05 -1.79
N ALA A 8 21.01 -34.24 -0.53
CA ALA A 8 19.61 -34.02 -0.16
C ALA A 8 19.28 -32.53 -0.33
N PRO A 9 18.27 -32.15 -1.16
CA PRO A 9 17.82 -30.77 -1.22
C PRO A 9 17.46 -30.35 0.21
N ALA A 10 18.01 -29.21 0.65
CA ALA A 10 17.68 -28.65 1.95
C ALA A 10 16.15 -28.66 2.10
N PRO A 11 15.60 -29.20 3.21
CA PRO A 11 14.16 -29.23 3.41
C PRO A 11 13.63 -27.83 3.16
N ALA A 12 12.56 -27.72 2.37
CA ALA A 12 11.89 -26.46 2.03
C ALA A 12 11.93 -25.58 3.27
N GLU A 13 12.71 -24.50 3.19
CA GLU A 13 13.10 -23.67 4.32
C GLU A 13 11.80 -23.22 4.99
N GLN A 14 11.35 -23.94 6.03
CA GLN A 14 10.13 -23.59 6.75
C GLN A 14 10.44 -22.24 7.37
N LEU A 15 9.97 -21.20 6.69
CA LEU A 15 10.24 -19.83 7.03
C LEU A 15 9.82 -19.66 8.48
N PRO A 16 10.74 -19.29 9.39
CA PRO A 16 10.37 -19.10 10.78
C PRO A 16 9.18 -18.12 10.83
N PRO A 17 8.18 -18.38 11.70
CA PRO A 17 6.97 -17.58 11.78
C PRO A 17 7.34 -16.10 11.91
N ARG A 18 6.67 -15.24 11.14
CA ARG A 18 6.97 -13.81 11.12
C ARG A 18 6.66 -13.26 12.52
N LEU A 19 7.69 -12.89 13.29
CA LEU A 19 7.54 -12.22 14.60
C LEU A 19 6.68 -10.94 14.49
N PHE A 20 6.60 -10.37 13.29
CA PHE A 20 5.76 -9.24 12.89
C PHE A 20 4.26 -9.50 12.70
N ASP A 21 3.78 -10.74 12.74
CA ASP A 21 2.37 -11.02 12.52
C ASP A 21 1.48 -10.35 13.59
N ARG A 22 2.04 -9.85 14.70
CA ARG A 22 1.28 -9.10 15.72
C ARG A 22 1.16 -7.61 15.48
N ASP A 23 1.81 -7.08 14.44
CA ASP A 23 1.90 -5.65 14.18
C ASP A 23 0.93 -5.20 13.07
N ALA A 24 -0.03 -4.36 13.42
CA ALA A 24 -1.03 -3.89 12.47
C ALA A 24 -0.43 -3.01 11.37
N VAL A 25 0.51 -2.12 11.69
CA VAL A 25 1.12 -1.21 10.71
C VAL A 25 1.91 -1.98 9.65
N HIS A 26 2.71 -2.96 10.07
CA HIS A 26 3.45 -3.85 9.20
C HIS A 26 2.49 -4.64 8.30
N LEU A 27 1.51 -5.31 8.91
CA LEU A 27 0.54 -6.12 8.19
C LEU A 27 -0.24 -5.29 7.18
N VAL A 28 -0.72 -4.09 7.54
CA VAL A 28 -1.41 -3.18 6.61
C VAL A 28 -0.52 -2.85 5.41
N ARG A 29 0.75 -2.52 5.64
CA ARG A 29 1.67 -2.14 4.57
C ARG A 29 2.08 -3.31 3.69
N VAL A 30 2.27 -4.50 4.28
CA VAL A 30 2.52 -5.73 3.52
C VAL A 30 1.28 -6.11 2.72
N SER A 31 0.08 -6.12 3.30
CA SER A 31 -1.17 -6.41 2.59
C SER A 31 -1.45 -5.41 1.45
N LYS A 32 -1.10 -4.13 1.64
CA LYS A 32 -1.11 -3.15 0.54
C LYS A 32 -0.16 -3.55 -0.59
N ARG A 33 1.07 -3.97 -0.27
CA ARG A 33 2.06 -4.40 -1.27
C ARG A 33 1.67 -5.71 -1.96
N ILE A 34 1.06 -6.64 -1.24
CA ILE A 34 0.46 -7.86 -1.80
C ILE A 34 -0.61 -7.49 -2.82
N HIS A 35 -1.52 -6.57 -2.49
CA HIS A 35 -2.54 -6.08 -3.42
C HIS A 35 -1.92 -5.46 -4.68
N ASP A 36 -0.95 -4.55 -4.49
CA ASP A 36 -0.23 -3.93 -5.60
C ASP A 36 0.46 -4.97 -6.50
N PHE A 37 1.07 -5.99 -5.88
CA PHE A 37 1.73 -7.11 -6.55
C PHE A 37 0.74 -7.95 -7.35
N GLU A 38 -0.32 -8.50 -6.72
CA GLU A 38 -1.36 -9.31 -7.36
C GLU A 38 -1.97 -8.61 -8.57
N ARG A 39 -2.28 -7.32 -8.44
CA ARG A 39 -2.83 -6.53 -9.54
C ARG A 39 -1.80 -6.37 -10.67
N SER A 40 -0.58 -5.97 -10.34
CA SER A 40 0.47 -5.71 -11.33
C SER A 40 0.89 -6.95 -12.11
N ALA A 41 0.98 -8.11 -11.43
CA ALA A 41 1.36 -9.37 -12.03
C ALA A 41 0.32 -9.88 -13.04
N ARG A 42 -0.96 -9.58 -12.80
CA ARG A 42 -2.08 -10.07 -13.64
C ARG A 42 -2.48 -9.10 -14.75
N PHE A 43 -2.41 -7.79 -14.50
CA PHE A 43 -3.03 -6.79 -15.37
C PHE A 43 -2.07 -5.67 -15.83
N GLY A 44 -0.82 -5.67 -15.36
CA GLY A 44 0.12 -4.59 -15.64
C GLY A 44 -0.23 -3.28 -14.92
N GLN A 45 0.39 -2.16 -15.33
CA GLN A 45 0.16 -0.84 -14.75
C GLN A 45 0.01 0.26 -15.82
N PRO A 46 -1.18 0.40 -16.43
CA PRO A 46 -1.41 1.45 -17.44
C PRO A 46 -1.42 2.87 -16.84
N ILE A 47 -1.78 2.99 -15.57
CA ILE A 47 -1.71 4.21 -14.75
C ILE A 47 -1.25 3.85 -13.34
N THR A 48 -0.58 4.78 -12.67
CA THR A 48 -0.16 4.60 -11.27
C THR A 48 -1.35 4.75 -10.32
N ALA A 49 -1.27 4.20 -9.10
CA ALA A 49 -2.34 4.33 -8.12
C ALA A 49 -2.67 5.81 -7.77
N PRO A 50 -1.70 6.74 -7.64
CA PRO A 50 -2.01 8.17 -7.49
C PRO A 50 -2.71 8.77 -8.72
N GLN A 51 -2.30 8.41 -9.94
CA GLN A 51 -2.97 8.85 -11.16
C GLN A 51 -4.41 8.35 -11.21
N PHE A 52 -4.66 7.07 -10.92
CA PHE A 52 -6.00 6.51 -10.82
C PHE A 52 -6.85 7.26 -9.80
N ALA A 53 -6.32 7.53 -8.60
CA ALA A 53 -7.07 8.24 -7.56
C ALA A 53 -7.45 9.67 -7.98
N VAL A 54 -6.55 10.39 -8.66
CA VAL A 54 -6.83 11.73 -9.19
C VAL A 54 -7.84 11.69 -10.34
N LEU A 55 -7.66 10.77 -11.30
CA LEU A 55 -8.58 10.62 -12.43
C LEU A 55 -9.97 10.21 -11.99
N LEU A 56 -10.09 9.26 -11.04
CA LEU A 56 -11.37 8.85 -10.47
C LEU A 56 -12.04 10.01 -9.73
N ALA A 57 -11.30 10.78 -8.93
CA ALA A 57 -11.85 11.95 -8.23
C ALA A 57 -12.38 13.02 -9.21
N ALA A 58 -11.59 13.35 -10.23
CA ALA A 58 -11.96 14.35 -11.23
C ALA A 58 -13.08 13.87 -12.17
N ALA A 59 -13.15 12.56 -12.48
CA ALA A 59 -14.25 11.98 -13.25
C ALA A 59 -15.56 11.97 -12.46
N ARG A 60 -15.50 11.79 -11.13
CA ARG A 60 -16.69 11.86 -10.25
C ARG A 60 -17.25 13.27 -10.09
N VAL A 61 -16.38 14.28 -10.10
CA VAL A 61 -16.76 15.69 -9.95
C VAL A 61 -16.08 16.50 -11.05
N PRO A 62 -16.61 16.48 -12.28
CA PRO A 62 -16.04 17.24 -13.39
C PRO A 62 -15.92 18.73 -13.04
N GLY A 63 -14.80 19.34 -13.41
CA GLY A 63 -14.53 20.75 -13.12
C GLY A 63 -14.14 21.04 -11.67
N CYS A 64 -13.93 20.04 -10.82
CA CYS A 64 -13.47 20.25 -9.45
C CYS A 64 -12.05 20.85 -9.38
N ASP A 65 -11.75 21.51 -8.25
CA ASP A 65 -10.44 22.09 -7.97
C ASP A 65 -9.49 21.08 -7.30
N GLN A 66 -8.18 21.42 -7.27
CA GLN A 66 -7.15 20.54 -6.70
C GLN A 66 -7.40 20.23 -5.21
N SER A 67 -7.97 21.17 -4.47
CA SER A 67 -8.36 20.99 -3.07
C SER A 67 -9.44 19.92 -2.92
N THR A 68 -10.43 19.94 -3.81
CA THR A 68 -11.48 18.91 -3.88
C THR A 68 -10.88 17.55 -4.22
N ILE A 69 -9.99 17.47 -5.22
CA ILE A 69 -9.28 16.22 -5.56
C ILE A 69 -8.46 15.71 -4.37
N ALA A 70 -7.85 16.59 -3.59
CA ALA A 70 -7.09 16.20 -2.39
C ALA A 70 -7.97 15.51 -1.35
N GLN A 71 -9.14 16.09 -1.11
CA GLN A 71 -10.12 15.52 -0.21
C GLN A 71 -10.64 14.16 -0.71
N LEU A 72 -10.86 14.01 -2.02
CA LEU A 72 -11.40 12.78 -2.62
C LEU A 72 -10.37 11.64 -2.75
N SER A 73 -9.10 11.94 -2.98
CA SER A 73 -8.06 10.96 -3.31
C SER A 73 -7.22 10.48 -2.11
N ALA A 74 -7.33 11.17 -0.97
CA ALA A 74 -6.48 11.02 0.22
C ALA A 74 -4.98 11.15 -0.11
N LEU A 75 -4.65 12.03 -1.07
CA LEU A 75 -3.28 12.37 -1.45
C LEU A 75 -2.91 13.74 -0.89
N GLY A 76 -1.62 13.95 -0.63
CA GLY A 76 -1.09 15.26 -0.21
C GLY A 76 -1.13 16.31 -1.34
N PRO A 77 -1.24 17.61 -1.03
CA PRO A 77 -1.32 18.68 -2.03
C PRO A 77 -0.17 18.68 -3.05
N SER A 78 1.07 18.49 -2.59
CA SER A 78 2.26 18.45 -3.45
C SER A 78 2.23 17.27 -4.44
N THR A 79 1.80 16.10 -3.96
CA THR A 79 1.60 14.91 -4.81
C THR A 79 0.54 15.17 -5.87
N ILE A 80 -0.56 15.82 -5.50
CA ILE A 80 -1.67 16.09 -6.43
C ILE A 80 -1.25 17.05 -7.53
N SER A 81 -0.61 18.16 -7.18
CA SER A 81 -0.14 19.11 -8.19
C SER A 81 0.82 18.45 -9.18
N GLU A 82 1.73 17.60 -8.72
CA GLU A 82 2.64 16.86 -9.57
C GLU A 82 1.91 15.80 -10.44
N VAL A 83 0.96 15.06 -9.88
CA VAL A 83 0.17 14.07 -10.61
C VAL A 83 -0.70 14.74 -11.68
N ILE A 84 -1.39 15.83 -11.35
CA ILE A 84 -2.21 16.59 -12.30
C ILE A 84 -1.33 17.14 -13.42
N ARG A 85 -0.17 17.74 -13.09
CA ARG A 85 0.78 18.25 -14.07
C ARG A 85 1.20 17.16 -15.05
N ARG A 86 1.54 15.96 -14.57
CA ARG A 86 1.90 14.82 -15.42
C ARG A 86 0.72 14.32 -16.26
N LEU A 87 -0.48 14.23 -15.69
CA LEU A 87 -1.68 13.82 -16.41
C LEU A 87 -2.04 14.81 -17.53
N ALA A 88 -1.86 16.11 -17.30
CA ALA A 88 -2.08 17.15 -18.31
C ALA A 88 -1.04 17.05 -19.45
N GLN A 89 0.24 16.80 -19.11
CA GLN A 89 1.28 16.53 -20.10
C GLN A 89 0.98 15.30 -20.97
N GLN A 90 0.28 14.30 -20.39
CA GLN A 90 -0.18 13.10 -21.09
C GLN A 90 -1.53 13.29 -21.79
N GLN A 91 -2.08 14.52 -21.82
CA GLN A 91 -3.40 14.84 -22.38
C GLN A 91 -4.55 14.03 -21.76
N LYS A 92 -4.37 13.51 -20.54
CA LYS A 92 -5.39 12.75 -19.81
C LYS A 92 -6.38 13.64 -19.08
N VAL A 93 -5.95 14.85 -18.70
CA VAL A 93 -6.79 15.88 -18.08
C VAL A 93 -6.57 17.24 -18.74
N THR A 94 -7.59 18.08 -18.72
CA THR A 94 -7.53 19.51 -19.05
C THR A 94 -7.63 20.31 -17.76
N VAL A 95 -6.78 21.34 -17.63
CA VAL A 95 -6.76 22.24 -16.47
C VAL A 95 -7.08 23.65 -16.95
N GLU A 96 -8.24 24.16 -16.56
CA GLU A 96 -8.73 25.50 -16.90
C GLU A 96 -8.71 26.42 -15.67
N ARG A 97 -8.72 27.74 -15.85
CA ARG A 97 -8.91 28.68 -14.73
C ARG A 97 -10.40 28.78 -14.41
N SER A 98 -10.75 28.79 -13.13
CA SER A 98 -12.14 29.05 -12.73
C SER A 98 -12.53 30.50 -13.10
N PRO A 99 -13.70 30.70 -13.73
CA PRO A 99 -14.22 32.03 -14.00
C PRO A 99 -14.66 32.77 -12.72
N GLU A 100 -14.99 32.05 -11.65
CA GLU A 100 -15.40 32.63 -10.36
C GLU A 100 -14.21 33.02 -9.45
N ASP A 101 -13.10 32.27 -9.52
CA ASP A 101 -11.85 32.59 -8.83
C ASP A 101 -10.66 32.13 -9.66
N ALA A 102 -9.95 33.07 -10.29
CA ALA A 102 -8.82 32.78 -11.17
C ALA A 102 -7.63 32.09 -10.46
N ARG A 103 -7.63 32.04 -9.12
CA ARG A 103 -6.64 31.29 -8.32
C ARG A 103 -6.97 29.79 -8.24
N ARG A 104 -8.19 29.39 -8.60
CA ARG A 104 -8.64 28.00 -8.64
C ARG A 104 -8.58 27.45 -10.06
N SER A 105 -8.30 26.16 -10.15
CA SER A 105 -8.34 25.42 -11.40
C SER A 105 -9.63 24.60 -11.50
N ARG A 106 -10.15 24.43 -12.72
CA ARG A 106 -11.17 23.43 -13.05
C ARG A 106 -10.52 22.28 -13.81
N ILE A 107 -10.75 21.06 -13.37
CA ILE A 107 -10.07 19.88 -13.90
C ILE A 107 -11.09 18.96 -14.56
N TYR A 108 -10.84 18.61 -15.83
CA TYR A 108 -11.69 17.74 -16.63
C TYR A 108 -10.90 16.54 -17.10
N VAL A 109 -11.52 15.37 -17.11
CA VAL A 109 -10.90 14.11 -17.55
C VAL A 109 -11.27 13.85 -19.01
N SER A 110 -10.28 13.49 -19.83
CA SER A 110 -10.52 13.12 -21.24
C SER A 110 -11.26 11.77 -21.34
N ALA A 111 -12.04 11.56 -22.40
CA ALA A 111 -12.76 10.30 -22.63
C ALA A 111 -11.83 9.07 -22.59
N GLY A 112 -10.67 9.14 -23.27
CA GLY A 112 -9.69 8.05 -23.25
C GLY A 112 -9.04 7.80 -21.87
N ALA A 113 -9.05 8.79 -20.97
CA ALA A 113 -8.64 8.59 -19.57
C ALA A 113 -9.77 8.02 -18.70
N VAL A 114 -11.04 8.32 -18.99
CA VAL A 114 -12.19 7.66 -18.37
C VAL A 114 -12.16 6.16 -18.68
N GLU A 115 -11.99 5.76 -19.94
CA GLU A 115 -11.85 4.34 -20.32
C GLU A 115 -10.68 3.63 -19.61
N GLN A 116 -9.60 4.35 -19.31
CA GLN A 116 -8.48 3.81 -18.54
C GLN A 116 -8.83 3.63 -17.07
N VAL A 117 -9.60 4.56 -16.49
CA VAL A 117 -10.12 4.45 -15.12
C VAL A 117 -11.06 3.26 -15.01
N GLU A 118 -11.97 3.07 -15.97
CA GLU A 118 -12.90 1.94 -15.98
C GLU A 118 -12.18 0.59 -16.08
N ARG A 119 -11.21 0.47 -16.99
CA ARG A 119 -10.37 -0.73 -17.11
C ARG A 119 -9.61 -1.01 -15.81
N TYR A 120 -8.96 0.02 -15.26
CA TYR A 120 -8.23 -0.11 -14.00
C TYR A 120 -9.16 -0.49 -12.84
N LEU A 121 -10.37 0.06 -12.79
CA LEU A 121 -11.36 -0.26 -11.78
C LEU A 121 -11.79 -1.72 -11.87
N ALA A 122 -12.06 -2.22 -13.08
CA ALA A 122 -12.41 -3.61 -13.28
C ALA A 122 -11.28 -4.56 -12.83
N ASP A 123 -10.01 -4.20 -13.11
CA ASP A 123 -8.85 -4.94 -12.62
C ASP A 123 -8.75 -4.91 -11.09
N LEU A 124 -8.95 -3.73 -10.50
CA LEU A 124 -8.93 -3.52 -9.05
C LEU A 124 -10.00 -4.35 -8.34
N LEU A 125 -11.24 -4.34 -8.85
CA LEU A 125 -12.34 -5.13 -8.28
C LEU A 125 -12.09 -6.64 -8.41
N ARG A 126 -11.50 -7.11 -9.52
CA ARG A 126 -11.09 -8.51 -9.66
C ARG A 126 -10.01 -8.91 -8.65
N THR A 127 -8.99 -8.07 -8.45
CA THR A 127 -7.96 -8.30 -7.43
C THR A 127 -8.59 -8.30 -6.03
N ASP A 128 -9.49 -7.37 -5.75
CA ASP A 128 -10.19 -7.28 -4.47
C ASP A 128 -11.02 -8.53 -4.19
N SER A 129 -11.82 -9.00 -5.15
CA SER A 129 -12.62 -10.23 -4.97
C SER A 129 -11.73 -11.44 -4.65
N ARG A 130 -10.54 -11.55 -5.26
CA ARG A 130 -9.59 -12.61 -4.95
C ARG A 130 -9.04 -12.49 -3.52
N ILE A 131 -8.51 -11.32 -3.16
CA ILE A 131 -7.86 -11.12 -1.85
C ILE A 131 -8.88 -11.20 -0.72
N VAL A 132 -10.07 -10.63 -0.90
CA VAL A 132 -11.17 -10.75 0.07
C VAL A 132 -11.67 -12.20 0.12
N GLY A 133 -11.64 -12.92 -1.01
CA GLY A 133 -11.95 -14.35 -1.06
C GLY A 133 -11.03 -15.20 -0.19
N TRP A 134 -9.78 -14.79 0.05
CA TRP A 134 -8.90 -15.48 1.00
C TRP A 134 -9.38 -15.43 2.46
N LEU A 135 -10.34 -14.55 2.78
CA LEU A 135 -10.90 -14.39 4.12
C LEU A 135 -12.21 -15.17 4.32
N ASP A 136 -12.72 -15.84 3.29
CA ASP A 136 -14.03 -16.51 3.30
C ASP A 136 -15.14 -15.61 3.91
N ALA A 137 -15.84 -16.13 4.93
CA ALA A 137 -16.93 -15.45 5.63
C ALA A 137 -16.48 -14.19 6.39
N ASP A 138 -15.18 -14.03 6.68
CA ASP A 138 -14.66 -12.86 7.39
C ASP A 138 -14.41 -11.66 6.47
N GLY A 139 -14.49 -11.85 5.15
CA GLY A 139 -14.24 -10.80 4.15
C GLY A 139 -15.07 -9.53 4.35
N PRO A 140 -16.42 -9.60 4.45
CA PRO A 140 -17.25 -8.44 4.69
C PRO A 140 -16.88 -7.68 5.97
N ARG A 141 -16.60 -8.41 7.06
CA ARG A 141 -16.21 -7.83 8.34
C ARG A 141 -14.87 -7.09 8.26
N MET A 142 -13.92 -7.65 7.52
CA MET A 142 -12.63 -6.97 7.24
C MET A 142 -12.84 -5.64 6.51
N LEU A 143 -13.70 -5.61 5.49
CA LEU A 143 -13.97 -4.38 4.72
C LEU A 143 -14.61 -3.29 5.60
N GLU A 144 -15.52 -3.66 6.51
CA GLU A 144 -16.10 -2.73 7.48
C GLU A 144 -15.03 -2.10 8.38
N ILE A 145 -14.13 -2.92 8.92
CA ILE A 145 -13.06 -2.46 9.81
C ILE A 145 -12.09 -1.54 9.05
N LEU A 146 -11.66 -1.94 7.85
CA LEU A 146 -10.78 -1.11 7.01
C LEU A 146 -11.46 0.20 6.59
N ARG A 147 -12.78 0.20 6.34
CA ARG A 147 -13.56 1.42 6.06
C ARG A 147 -13.56 2.36 7.26
N LYS A 148 -13.80 1.82 8.46
CA LYS A 148 -13.75 2.59 9.72
C LYS A 148 -12.36 3.19 9.96
N LEU A 149 -11.30 2.45 9.64
CA LEU A 149 -9.92 2.96 9.71
C LEU A 149 -9.61 4.00 8.63
N ALA A 150 -10.08 3.81 7.40
CA ALA A 150 -9.80 4.71 6.29
C ALA A 150 -10.47 6.08 6.46
N PHE A 151 -11.66 6.12 7.05
CA PHE A 151 -12.51 7.31 7.16
C PHE A 151 -12.77 7.69 8.63
N ARG A 152 -11.69 7.91 9.40
CA ARG A 152 -11.69 8.22 10.85
C ARG A 152 -12.51 9.44 11.25
N GLU A 153 -12.54 10.43 10.37
CA GLU A 153 -13.40 11.60 10.49
C GLU A 153 -14.56 11.38 9.54
N ASP A 154 -15.79 11.67 10.00
CA ASP A 154 -16.99 11.83 9.18
C ASP A 154 -16.80 12.97 8.17
N LYS A 155 -15.90 12.78 7.20
CA LYS A 155 -16.02 13.42 5.90
C LYS A 155 -17.09 12.62 5.17
N VAL A 156 -18.33 12.79 5.64
CA VAL A 156 -19.52 12.48 4.86
C VAL A 156 -19.33 13.27 3.58
N PHE A 157 -19.00 12.56 2.50
CA PHE A 157 -18.93 13.16 1.19
C PHE A 157 -20.34 13.65 0.86
N PRO A 158 -20.59 14.96 0.77
CA PRO A 158 -21.87 15.40 0.26
C PRO A 158 -21.89 15.02 -1.22
N MET A 159 -22.67 14.00 -1.58
CA MET A 159 -23.00 13.69 -2.98
C MET A 159 -23.74 14.85 -3.68
N SER A 160 -24.04 15.91 -2.94
CA SER A 160 -24.98 16.97 -3.29
C SER A 160 -24.40 18.11 -4.15
N ARG A 161 -23.21 17.98 -4.72
CA ARG A 161 -22.67 18.99 -5.67
C ARG A 161 -21.96 18.34 -6.85
N MET A 162 -22.75 17.76 -7.76
CA MET A 162 -22.33 17.56 -9.14
C MET A 162 -22.77 18.78 -9.96
N PRO A 163 -21.85 19.54 -10.57
CA PRO A 163 -22.20 20.33 -11.74
C PRO A 163 -22.41 19.35 -12.90
N ALA A 164 -23.62 19.32 -13.45
CA ALA A 164 -24.01 18.49 -14.60
C ALA A 164 -23.48 19.05 -15.95
N ASP A 165 -22.41 19.84 -15.93
CA ASP A 165 -21.94 20.52 -17.12
C ASP A 165 -20.90 19.65 -17.83
N GLY A 166 -21.33 18.97 -18.90
CA GLY A 166 -20.44 18.43 -19.94
C GLY A 166 -20.25 16.91 -19.99
N MET A 167 -20.92 16.12 -19.15
CA MET A 167 -20.95 14.64 -19.28
C MET A 167 -22.38 14.12 -19.52
N PRO A 168 -22.58 13.14 -20.43
CA PRO A 168 -23.86 12.45 -20.59
C PRO A 168 -24.34 11.81 -19.27
N GLU A 169 -25.64 11.91 -18.98
CA GLU A 169 -26.25 11.45 -17.73
C GLU A 169 -26.00 9.95 -17.43
N ALA A 170 -25.96 9.11 -18.47
CA ALA A 170 -25.67 7.69 -18.35
C ALA A 170 -24.21 7.39 -17.96
N GLU A 171 -23.25 8.15 -18.49
CA GLU A 171 -21.83 8.03 -18.12
C GLU A 171 -21.60 8.51 -16.69
N ALA A 172 -22.26 9.60 -16.30
CA ALA A 172 -22.22 10.11 -14.93
C ALA A 172 -22.81 9.10 -13.92
N ALA A 173 -23.93 8.44 -14.26
CA ALA A 173 -24.54 7.40 -13.43
C ALA A 173 -23.65 6.14 -13.29
N GLY A 174 -23.01 5.70 -14.38
CA GLY A 174 -22.05 4.60 -14.36
C GLY A 174 -20.83 4.89 -13.47
N LEU A 175 -20.27 6.10 -13.58
CA LEU A 175 -19.16 6.56 -12.74
C LEU A 175 -19.55 6.70 -11.27
N LEU A 176 -20.76 7.15 -10.95
CA LEU A 176 -21.30 7.21 -9.59
C LEU A 176 -21.45 5.81 -8.96
N LEU A 177 -21.94 4.84 -9.72
CA LEU A 177 -22.09 3.45 -9.28
C LEU A 177 -20.71 2.82 -9.03
N ALA A 178 -19.82 2.89 -10.02
CA ALA A 178 -18.42 2.48 -9.94
C ALA A 178 -17.70 3.12 -8.72
N ALA A 179 -17.91 4.40 -8.51
CA ALA A 179 -17.35 5.12 -7.38
C ALA A 179 -17.89 4.67 -6.03
N SER A 180 -19.16 4.25 -5.97
CA SER A 180 -19.78 3.72 -4.76
C SER A 180 -19.24 2.34 -4.40
N GLU A 181 -19.01 1.48 -5.39
CA GLU A 181 -18.35 0.18 -5.21
C GLU A 181 -16.93 0.34 -4.66
N THR A 182 -16.18 1.35 -5.11
CA THR A 182 -14.83 1.59 -4.58
C THR A 182 -14.79 1.98 -3.10
N ASN A 183 -15.90 2.43 -2.48
CA ASN A 183 -15.89 2.77 -1.06
C ASN A 183 -15.65 1.54 -0.17
N PHE A 184 -15.91 0.35 -0.69
CA PHE A 184 -15.69 -0.93 -0.01
C PHE A 184 -14.55 -1.74 -0.64
N ALA A 185 -13.94 -1.24 -1.71
CA ALA A 185 -12.81 -1.88 -2.36
C ALA A 185 -11.61 -2.02 -1.40
N PHE A 186 -11.23 -3.26 -1.10
CA PHE A 186 -10.08 -3.61 -0.27
C PHE A 186 -8.83 -2.83 -0.68
N GLY A 187 -8.49 -2.83 -1.97
CA GLY A 187 -7.30 -2.16 -2.48
C GLY A 187 -7.27 -0.65 -2.20
N ARG A 188 -8.42 0.01 -2.29
CA ARG A 188 -8.53 1.44 -1.95
C ARG A 188 -8.42 1.66 -0.45
N LEU A 189 -9.13 0.87 0.35
CA LEU A 189 -9.15 1.00 1.80
C LEU A 189 -7.76 0.75 2.40
N ILE A 190 -7.12 -0.37 2.04
CA ILE A 190 -5.77 -0.72 2.55
C ILE A 190 -4.72 0.31 2.14
N ARG A 191 -4.86 0.92 0.95
CA ARG A 191 -4.01 2.03 0.51
C ARG A 191 -4.18 3.26 1.40
N ILE A 192 -5.42 3.66 1.71
CA ILE A 192 -5.68 4.83 2.56
C ILE A 192 -5.12 4.58 3.96
N VAL A 193 -5.43 3.44 4.57
CA VAL A 193 -4.94 3.07 5.90
C VAL A 193 -3.40 2.98 5.93
N GLY A 194 -2.78 2.40 4.89
CA GLY A 194 -1.32 2.36 4.76
C GLY A 194 -0.67 3.73 4.53
N THR A 195 -1.37 4.65 3.86
CA THR A 195 -0.91 6.04 3.71
C THR A 195 -0.98 6.76 5.05
N GLN A 196 -2.08 6.64 5.78
CA GLN A 196 -2.22 7.20 7.14
C GLN A 196 -1.15 6.67 8.09
N SER A 197 -0.84 5.37 8.06
CA SER A 197 0.23 4.80 8.90
C SER A 197 1.62 5.34 8.53
N THR A 198 1.84 5.70 7.27
CA THR A 198 3.08 6.31 6.80
C THR A 198 3.16 7.78 7.20
N THR A 199 2.05 8.51 7.14
CA THR A 199 1.96 9.90 7.61
C THR A 199 2.22 9.99 9.12
N LEU A 200 1.52 9.18 9.92
CA LEU A 200 1.72 9.09 11.37
C LEU A 200 3.17 8.75 11.72
N TRP A 201 3.80 7.87 10.95
CA TRP A 201 5.22 7.57 11.12
C TRP A 201 6.08 8.81 10.89
N HIS A 202 5.92 9.50 9.76
CA HIS A 202 6.72 10.69 9.43
C HIS A 202 6.55 11.84 10.42
N GLU A 203 5.37 11.99 11.02
CA GLU A 203 5.12 12.98 12.07
C GLU A 203 5.90 12.68 13.35
N LEU A 204 6.08 11.39 13.67
CA LEU A 204 6.78 10.95 14.89
C LEU A 204 8.28 10.73 14.67
N GLU A 205 8.68 10.37 13.46
CA GLU A 205 10.05 10.10 13.06
C GLU A 205 10.28 10.64 11.63
N PRO A 206 10.75 11.90 11.51
CA PRO A 206 10.89 12.57 10.22
C PRO A 206 12.12 12.12 9.43
N VAL A 207 13.12 11.52 10.07
CA VAL A 207 14.41 11.19 9.45
C VAL A 207 14.40 9.78 8.86
N ASP A 208 13.98 8.80 9.67
CA ASP A 208 13.97 7.41 9.27
C ASP A 208 12.65 7.00 8.60
N SER A 209 12.72 6.33 7.46
CA SER A 209 11.52 5.81 6.80
C SER A 209 11.02 4.55 7.48
N ALA A 210 9.70 4.38 7.51
CA ALA A 210 9.06 3.21 8.11
C ALA A 210 9.44 1.88 7.41
N LEU A 211 9.73 1.93 6.11
CA LEU A 211 10.16 0.77 5.33
C LEU A 211 11.59 0.31 5.67
N VAL A 212 12.49 1.27 5.95
CA VAL A 212 13.85 0.97 6.46
C VAL A 212 13.76 0.24 7.79
N HIS A 213 12.86 0.68 8.68
CA HIS A 213 12.60 0.00 9.95
C HIS A 213 12.05 -1.43 9.75
N GLU A 214 11.07 -1.62 8.86
CA GLU A 214 10.52 -2.95 8.52
C GLU A 214 11.60 -3.92 8.03
N LEU A 215 12.50 -3.47 7.15
CA LEU A 215 13.57 -4.31 6.63
C LEU A 215 14.63 -4.61 7.67
N LEU A 216 15.08 -3.60 8.42
CA LEU A 216 16.06 -3.78 9.51
C LEU A 216 15.56 -4.78 10.56
N ARG A 217 14.28 -4.67 10.94
CA ARG A 217 13.70 -5.58 11.93
C ARG A 217 13.48 -6.99 11.35
N SER A 218 13.16 -7.12 10.06
CA SER A 218 13.14 -8.42 9.38
C SER A 218 14.50 -9.12 9.45
N VAL A 219 15.60 -8.37 9.29
CA VAL A 219 16.98 -8.88 9.44
C VAL A 219 17.27 -9.30 10.89
N ILE A 220 16.82 -8.52 11.88
CA ILE A 220 16.99 -8.84 13.30
C ILE A 220 16.26 -10.13 13.68
N GLU A 221 15.03 -10.30 13.20
CA GLU A 221 14.13 -11.38 13.60
C GLU A 221 14.38 -12.69 12.85
N THR A 222 15.06 -12.63 11.71
CA THR A 222 15.33 -13.81 10.87
C THR A 222 16.82 -14.01 10.70
N PRO A 223 17.42 -14.93 11.48
CA PRO A 223 18.81 -15.29 11.30
C PRO A 223 19.09 -15.70 9.86
N ARG A 224 20.21 -15.23 9.30
CA ARG A 224 20.66 -15.55 7.93
C ARG A 224 19.67 -15.15 6.84
N LEU A 225 18.87 -14.10 7.07
CA LEU A 225 17.95 -13.58 6.06
C LEU A 225 18.71 -13.16 4.80
N SER A 226 18.43 -13.81 3.67
CA SER A 226 18.99 -13.35 2.39
C SER A 226 18.25 -12.12 1.88
N GLN A 227 18.93 -11.27 1.10
CA GLN A 227 18.31 -10.10 0.47
C GLN A 227 17.07 -10.48 -0.38
N ASN A 228 17.15 -11.59 -1.12
CA ASN A 228 16.03 -12.08 -1.93
C ASN A 228 14.84 -12.46 -1.05
N LEU A 229 15.09 -13.16 0.06
CA LEU A 229 14.04 -13.54 0.99
C LEU A 229 13.44 -12.32 1.72
N ALA A 230 14.26 -11.32 2.07
CA ALA A 230 13.78 -10.06 2.63
C ALA A 230 12.81 -9.34 1.67
N GLY A 231 13.18 -9.26 0.39
CA GLY A 231 12.34 -8.68 -0.66
C GLY A 231 11.01 -9.44 -0.82
N ARG A 232 11.08 -10.78 -0.90
CA ARG A 232 9.88 -11.64 -1.00
C ARG A 232 8.92 -11.42 0.18
N ARG A 233 9.43 -11.49 1.42
CA ARG A 233 8.60 -11.36 2.64
C ARG A 233 7.90 -10.01 2.75
N LEU A 234 8.56 -8.95 2.29
CA LEU A 234 8.02 -7.59 2.32
C LEU A 234 7.26 -7.23 1.04
N TYR A 235 7.15 -8.12 0.04
CA TYR A 235 6.57 -7.82 -1.26
C TYR A 235 7.21 -6.58 -1.91
N LEU A 236 8.54 -6.52 -1.86
CA LEU A 236 9.35 -5.47 -2.47
C LEU A 236 10.01 -6.00 -3.74
N ASP A 237 10.03 -5.16 -4.78
CA ASP A 237 10.79 -5.47 -5.98
C ASP A 237 12.31 -5.53 -5.68
N ARG A 238 13.06 -6.19 -6.57
CA ARG A 238 14.51 -6.39 -6.41
C ARG A 238 15.28 -5.07 -6.31
N ALA A 239 14.90 -4.05 -7.08
CA ALA A 239 15.60 -2.78 -7.12
C ALA A 239 15.35 -1.96 -5.84
N THR A 240 14.11 -1.93 -5.37
CA THR A 240 13.72 -1.29 -4.10
C THR A 240 14.41 -1.99 -2.93
N THR A 241 14.39 -3.33 -2.89
CA THR A 241 15.08 -4.12 -1.86
C THR A 241 16.57 -3.81 -1.85
N ALA A 242 17.23 -3.81 -3.01
CA ALA A 242 18.66 -3.51 -3.11
C ALA A 242 19.01 -2.09 -2.64
N LYS A 243 18.20 -1.08 -3.00
CA LYS A 243 18.41 0.30 -2.54
C LYS A 243 18.29 0.44 -1.03
N ILE A 244 17.34 -0.24 -0.40
CA ILE A 244 17.15 -0.18 1.06
C ILE A 244 18.28 -0.90 1.77
N VAL A 245 18.70 -2.07 1.27
CA VAL A 245 19.85 -2.81 1.81
C VAL A 245 21.12 -1.96 1.71
N ALA A 246 21.42 -1.37 0.54
CA ALA A 246 22.57 -0.49 0.37
C ALA A 246 22.54 0.69 1.34
N ARG A 247 21.37 1.34 1.52
CA ARG A 247 21.22 2.45 2.48
C ARG A 247 21.41 2.01 3.94
N LEU A 248 21.04 0.79 4.31
CA LEU A 248 21.30 0.25 5.64
C LEU A 248 22.78 -0.09 5.84
N GLU A 249 23.46 -0.61 4.82
CA GLU A 249 24.90 -0.89 4.85
C GLU A 249 25.73 0.39 4.92
N GLU A 250 25.41 1.41 4.11
CA GLU A 250 26.06 2.72 4.12
C GLU A 250 25.97 3.42 5.49
N ARG A 251 24.91 3.13 6.24
CA ARG A 251 24.69 3.65 7.60
C ARG A 251 25.23 2.71 8.69
N GLU A 252 25.93 1.65 8.32
CA GLU A 252 26.49 0.63 9.21
C GLU A 252 25.42 -0.03 10.11
N LEU A 253 24.17 -0.10 9.66
CA LEU A 253 23.05 -0.70 10.40
C LEU A 253 22.95 -2.22 10.17
N ILE A 254 23.42 -2.69 9.02
CA ILE A 254 23.53 -4.11 8.69
C ILE A 254 24.90 -4.40 8.07
N THR A 255 25.26 -5.68 8.03
CA THR A 255 26.37 -6.21 7.26
C THR A 255 25.86 -7.28 6.30
N THR A 256 26.48 -7.39 5.13
CA THR A 256 26.32 -8.55 4.24
C THR A 256 27.48 -9.52 4.40
N GLN A 257 27.17 -10.81 4.46
CA GLN A 257 28.17 -11.88 4.44
C GLN A 257 27.80 -12.89 3.35
N ALA A 258 28.79 -13.51 2.71
CA ALA A 258 28.53 -14.62 1.81
C ALA A 258 27.95 -15.79 2.61
N SER A 259 26.86 -16.39 2.13
CA SER A 259 26.28 -17.55 2.80
C SER A 259 27.29 -18.67 2.87
N VAL A 260 27.33 -19.34 4.03
CA VAL A 260 28.15 -20.53 4.26
C VAL A 260 27.61 -21.75 3.51
N VAL A 261 26.33 -21.74 3.11
CA VAL A 261 25.66 -22.82 2.38
C VAL A 261 25.74 -22.60 0.86
N ASP A 262 25.54 -21.36 0.40
CA ASP A 262 25.61 -21.01 -1.02
C ASP A 262 26.29 -19.65 -1.21
N ARG A 263 27.58 -19.64 -1.58
CA ARG A 263 28.37 -18.41 -1.74
C ARG A 263 27.79 -17.39 -2.74
N ARG A 264 26.83 -17.80 -3.59
CA ARG A 264 26.09 -16.89 -4.50
C ARG A 264 25.03 -16.06 -3.77
N ARG A 265 24.67 -16.44 -2.54
CA ARG A 265 23.73 -15.72 -1.66
C ARG A 265 24.47 -14.81 -0.70
N LYS A 266 23.90 -13.63 -0.48
CA LYS A 266 24.31 -12.71 0.59
C LYS A 266 23.30 -12.80 1.73
N GLU A 267 23.79 -13.13 2.92
CA GLU A 267 23.04 -13.12 4.16
C GLU A 267 23.20 -11.76 4.84
N LEU A 268 22.11 -11.24 5.40
CA LEU A 268 22.04 -9.98 6.10
C LEU A 268 22.14 -10.25 7.61
N ALA A 269 22.93 -9.43 8.30
CA ALA A 269 23.02 -9.44 9.76
C ALA A 269 22.97 -8.01 10.30
N ALA A 270 22.14 -7.77 11.32
CA ALA A 270 22.08 -6.46 11.97
C ALA A 270 23.36 -6.19 12.78
N THR A 271 23.85 -4.96 12.74
CA THR A 271 24.94 -4.51 13.61
C THR A 271 24.39 -4.11 14.98
N ARG A 272 25.28 -3.83 15.94
CA ARG A 272 24.87 -3.23 17.23
C ARG A 272 24.16 -1.89 17.03
N THR A 273 24.63 -1.06 16.09
CA THR A 273 24.02 0.21 15.73
C THR A 273 22.64 0.00 15.10
N GLY A 274 22.50 -1.01 14.23
CA GLY A 274 21.22 -1.43 13.68
C GLY A 274 20.22 -1.86 14.74
N GLN A 275 20.65 -2.69 15.69
CA GLN A 275 19.80 -3.11 16.82
C GLN A 275 19.35 -1.91 17.65
N ALA A 276 20.27 -1.02 18.03
CA ALA A 276 19.95 0.17 18.80
C ALA A 276 18.95 1.09 18.07
N LEU A 277 19.10 1.25 16.75
CA LEU A 277 18.13 2.00 15.96
C LEU A 277 16.76 1.34 15.93
N ALA A 278 16.70 0.01 15.73
CA ALA A 278 15.44 -0.72 15.73
C ALA A 278 14.73 -0.62 17.09
N ASP A 279 15.47 -0.70 18.20
CA ASP A 279 14.92 -0.56 19.54
C ASP A 279 14.36 0.86 19.77
N ARG A 280 15.08 1.90 19.34
CA ARG A 280 14.57 3.30 19.37
C ARG A 280 13.29 3.48 18.55
N LEU A 281 13.28 2.92 17.34
CA LEU A 281 12.15 3.04 16.41
C LEU A 281 10.96 2.16 16.81
N GLN A 282 11.14 1.23 17.74
CA GLN A 282 10.05 0.44 18.29
C GLN A 282 9.00 1.32 18.98
N GLU A 283 9.43 2.33 19.74
CA GLU A 283 8.51 3.24 20.43
C GLU A 283 7.67 4.06 19.45
N VAL A 284 8.30 4.51 18.34
CA VAL A 284 7.62 5.18 17.23
C VAL A 284 6.57 4.25 16.65
N ARG A 285 6.93 3.00 16.34
CA ARG A 285 6.03 1.98 15.82
C ARG A 285 4.84 1.73 16.75
N ASP A 286 5.08 1.57 18.04
CA ASP A 286 4.03 1.30 19.04
C ASP A 286 3.04 2.47 19.13
N ARG A 287 3.54 3.70 19.03
CA ARG A 287 2.69 4.89 18.95
C ARG A 287 1.88 4.94 17.66
N VAL A 288 2.49 4.65 16.50
CA VAL A 288 1.75 4.57 15.23
C VAL A 288 0.68 3.49 15.29
N ASN A 289 0.98 2.29 15.79
CA ASN A 289 0.01 1.20 15.96
C ASN A 289 -1.16 1.63 16.86
N ARG A 290 -0.86 2.21 18.03
CA ARG A 290 -1.88 2.68 18.98
C ARG A 290 -2.77 3.72 18.33
N SER A 291 -2.16 4.73 17.69
CA SER A 291 -2.90 5.77 16.98
C SER A 291 -3.71 5.21 15.82
N LEU A 292 -3.20 4.26 15.05
CA LEU A 292 -3.88 3.62 13.91
C LEU A 292 -5.04 2.71 14.33
N LEU A 293 -4.97 2.09 15.51
CA LEU A 293 -6.00 1.17 16.01
C LEU A 293 -6.98 1.81 16.99
N GLU A 294 -6.75 3.07 17.37
CA GLU A 294 -7.58 3.81 18.34
C GLU A 294 -9.09 3.71 18.06
N PRO A 295 -9.59 3.85 16.81
CA PRO A 295 -11.03 3.80 16.55
C PRO A 295 -11.67 2.42 16.73
N LEU A 296 -10.86 1.36 16.82
CA LEU A 296 -11.32 -0.03 16.82
C LEU A 296 -11.50 -0.55 18.24
N THR A 297 -12.60 -1.29 18.44
CA THR A 297 -12.82 -2.12 19.63
C THR A 297 -11.81 -3.28 19.68
N THR A 298 -11.64 -3.91 20.85
CA THR A 298 -10.75 -5.08 20.98
C THR A 298 -11.10 -6.20 20.00
N GLY A 299 -12.39 -6.50 19.81
CA GLY A 299 -12.83 -7.51 18.85
C GLY A 299 -12.53 -7.15 17.39
N GLU A 300 -12.72 -5.88 17.01
CA GLU A 300 -12.35 -5.38 15.68
C GLU A 300 -10.82 -5.42 15.46
N ARG A 301 -10.02 -5.12 16.49
CA ARG A 301 -8.55 -5.21 16.40
C ARG A 301 -8.10 -6.65 16.17
N THR A 302 -8.68 -7.62 16.89
CA THR A 302 -8.39 -9.05 16.68
C THR A 302 -8.75 -9.48 15.27
N ALA A 303 -9.98 -9.19 14.82
CA ALA A 303 -10.44 -9.56 13.48
C ALA A 303 -9.58 -8.92 12.35
N LEU A 304 -9.17 -7.66 12.51
CA LEU A 304 -8.25 -7.01 11.58
C LEU A 304 -6.91 -7.73 11.50
N LEU A 305 -6.28 -7.99 12.65
CA LEU A 305 -4.97 -8.63 12.67
C LEU A 305 -5.04 -10.05 12.10
N ASP A 306 -6.05 -10.83 12.45
CA ASP A 306 -6.22 -12.20 11.96
C ASP A 306 -6.46 -12.23 10.45
N GLY A 307 -7.33 -11.37 9.92
CA GLY A 307 -7.56 -11.33 8.49
C GLY A 307 -6.34 -10.80 7.71
N LEU A 308 -5.62 -9.78 8.20
CA LEU A 308 -4.40 -9.32 7.53
C LEU A 308 -3.30 -10.39 7.55
N ARG A 309 -3.14 -11.14 8.67
CA ARG A 309 -2.24 -12.31 8.72
C ARG A 309 -2.63 -13.35 7.69
N ARG A 310 -3.93 -13.68 7.61
CA ARG A 310 -4.44 -14.66 6.65
C ARG A 310 -4.13 -14.25 5.21
N ILE A 311 -4.32 -12.98 4.86
CA ILE A 311 -3.92 -12.42 3.55
C ILE A 311 -2.43 -12.63 3.30
N VAL A 312 -1.57 -12.33 4.28
CA VAL A 312 -0.11 -12.47 4.14
C VAL A 312 0.30 -13.92 3.96
N VAL A 313 -0.21 -14.82 4.80
CA VAL A 313 0.10 -16.25 4.74
C VAL A 313 -0.40 -16.88 3.44
N THR A 314 -1.63 -16.58 3.03
CA THR A 314 -2.18 -17.11 1.77
C THR A 314 -1.41 -16.58 0.56
N ALA A 315 -1.03 -15.30 0.56
CA ALA A 315 -0.20 -14.76 -0.52
C ALA A 315 1.18 -15.43 -0.57
N ASP A 316 1.82 -15.69 0.57
CA ASP A 316 3.12 -16.39 0.59
C ASP A 316 3.01 -17.79 -0.02
N LEU A 317 1.94 -18.52 0.31
CA LEU A 317 1.68 -19.87 -0.23
C LEU A 317 1.37 -19.87 -1.72
N ASP A 318 0.71 -18.83 -2.24
CA ASP A 318 0.41 -18.69 -3.67
C ASP A 318 1.67 -18.39 -4.51
N HIS A 319 2.75 -17.88 -3.89
CA HIS A 319 3.97 -17.41 -4.56
C HIS A 319 5.26 -18.15 -4.13
N ASP A 320 5.14 -19.27 -3.39
CA ASP A 320 6.20 -20.24 -3.07
C ASP A 320 6.24 -21.40 -4.08
#